data_AF-C6D9C8-F1
#
_entry.id   AF-C6D9C8-F1
#
_cell.length_a   1.000
_cell.length_b   1.000
_cell.length_c   1.000
_cell.angle_alpha   90.00
_cell.angle_beta   90.00
_cell.angle_gamma   90.00
#
_symmetry.space_group_name_H-M   'P 1'
#
loop_
_entity.id
_entity.type
_entity.pdbx_description
1 polymer ?
#
loop_
_entity_poly.entity_id
_entity_poly.type
_entity_poly.pdbx_seq_one_letter_code
_entity_poly.pdbx_strand_id
1 'polypeptide(L)'
;MSNINIVTLRFSASGGSIWNLEKELKEANFQITERSPIMFSGGAIEFLEVAIPTGGGVAAMKMLANIIIAYINKDRRAKCILIKDGHEMPVEAPTTQELMALIDKIQSQDNSDQ
;
A
#
# COMPACT_ATOMS: atom_id res chain seq x y z
N MET A 1 21.96 13.76 -5.01
CA MET A 1 20.81 12.88 -5.28
C MET A 1 19.68 13.43 -4.43
N SER A 2 18.62 13.92 -5.05
CA SER A 2 17.42 14.36 -4.33
C SER A 2 16.82 13.13 -3.65
N ASN A 3 16.76 13.15 -2.30
CA ASN A 3 15.99 12.17 -1.54
C ASN A 3 14.53 12.31 -1.99
N ILE A 4 14.10 11.46 -2.90
CA ILE A 4 12.68 11.26 -3.14
C ILE A 4 12.25 10.42 -1.94
N ASN A 5 11.60 11.04 -0.96
CA ASN A 5 10.95 10.36 0.16
C ASN A 5 9.79 9.53 -0.42
N ILE A 6 10.10 8.38 -1.02
CA ILE A 6 9.09 7.49 -1.58
C ILE A 6 8.50 6.72 -0.41
N VAL A 7 7.25 7.05 -0.11
CA VAL A 7 6.45 6.30 0.85
C VAL A 7 5.70 5.23 0.06
N THR A 8 5.94 3.96 0.37
CA THR A 8 5.22 2.84 -0.24
C THR A 8 4.32 2.15 0.77
N LEU A 9 3.27 1.52 0.26
CA LEU A 9 2.41 0.64 1.02
C LEU A 9 2.64 -0.79 0.54
N ARG A 10 3.21 -1.64 1.39
CA ARG A 10 3.38 -3.06 1.14
C ARG A 10 2.13 -3.80 1.58
N PHE A 11 1.50 -4.50 0.64
CA PHE A 11 0.38 -5.38 0.90
C PHE A 11 0.81 -6.83 0.70
N SER A 12 0.63 -7.67 1.72
CA SER A 12 0.99 -9.10 1.71
C SER A 12 -0.25 -9.95 1.91
N ALA A 13 -0.52 -10.93 1.05
CA ALA A 13 -1.73 -11.75 1.07
C ALA A 13 -1.52 -13.05 0.26
N SER A 14 -2.58 -13.84 0.03
CA SER A 14 -2.50 -14.97 -0.89
C SER A 14 -2.20 -14.53 -2.32
N GLY A 15 -1.51 -15.36 -3.11
CA GLY A 15 -1.14 -15.02 -4.49
C GLY A 15 -2.32 -14.60 -5.38
N GLY A 16 -3.49 -15.22 -5.19
CA GLY A 16 -4.73 -14.82 -5.90
C GLY A 16 -5.20 -13.41 -5.54
N SER A 17 -5.15 -13.05 -4.26
CA SER A 17 -5.46 -11.69 -3.80
C SER A 17 -4.47 -10.68 -4.36
N ILE A 18 -3.17 -10.98 -4.33
CA ILE A 18 -2.17 -10.06 -4.84
C ILE A 18 -2.28 -9.89 -6.36
N TRP A 19 -2.53 -10.96 -7.12
CA TRP A 19 -2.73 -10.89 -8.56
C TRP A 19 -3.91 -9.99 -8.95
N ASN A 20 -5.03 -10.14 -8.25
CA ASN A 20 -6.21 -9.30 -8.49
C ASN A 20 -5.99 -7.85 -8.05
N LEU A 21 -5.36 -7.64 -6.90
CA LEU A 21 -5.01 -6.31 -6.41
C LEU A 21 -4.06 -5.58 -7.39
N GLU A 22 -3.04 -6.28 -7.91
CA GLU A 22 -2.11 -5.73 -8.89
C GLU A 22 -2.83 -5.23 -10.16
N LYS A 23 -3.80 -6.00 -10.67
CA LYS A 23 -4.61 -5.58 -11.82
C LYS A 23 -5.43 -4.34 -11.51
N GLU A 24 -6.14 -4.34 -10.39
CA GLU A 24 -7.02 -3.24 -9.98
C GLU A 24 -6.23 -1.94 -9.73
N LEU A 25 -5.05 -2.03 -9.12
CA LEU A 25 -4.16 -0.89 -8.92
C LEU A 25 -3.63 -0.34 -10.25
N LYS A 26 -3.25 -1.21 -11.19
CA LYS A 26 -2.80 -0.79 -12.54
C LYS A 26 -3.93 -0.12 -13.32
N GLU A 27 -5.14 -0.66 -13.29
CA GLU A 27 -6.32 -0.05 -13.91
C GLU A 27 -6.64 1.33 -13.32
N ALA A 28 -6.39 1.50 -12.02
CA ALA A 28 -6.53 2.77 -11.30
C ALA A 28 -5.32 3.72 -11.46
N ASN A 29 -4.34 3.39 -12.31
CA ASN A 29 -3.11 4.15 -12.55
C ASN A 29 -2.22 4.37 -11.31
N PHE A 30 -2.26 3.46 -10.33
CA PHE A 30 -1.29 3.47 -9.24
C PHE A 30 0.04 2.86 -9.68
N GLN A 31 1.13 3.47 -9.23
CA GLN A 31 2.47 2.97 -9.50
C GLN A 31 2.82 1.84 -8.53
N ILE A 32 2.98 0.64 -9.07
CA ILE A 32 3.54 -0.50 -8.34
C ILE A 32 5.06 -0.35 -8.34
N THR A 33 5.66 -0.32 -7.15
CA THR A 33 7.11 -0.13 -6.97
C THR A 33 7.85 -1.45 -6.86
N GLU A 34 7.24 -2.46 -6.25
CA GLU A 34 7.83 -3.78 -6.06
C GLU A 34 6.76 -4.87 -6.04
N ARG A 35 7.16 -6.10 -6.38
CA ARG A 35 6.30 -7.27 -6.40
C ARG A 35 7.10 -8.53 -6.09
N SER A 36 6.61 -9.34 -5.16
CA SER A 36 7.21 -10.65 -4.89
C SER A 36 7.11 -11.58 -6.11
N PRO A 37 7.98 -12.60 -6.23
CA PRO A 37 7.80 -13.66 -7.22
C PRO A 37 6.40 -14.27 -7.15
N ILE A 38 5.85 -14.64 -8.31
CA ILE A 38 4.57 -15.33 -8.42
C ILE A 38 4.77 -16.79 -7.98
N MET A 39 4.01 -17.22 -6.98
CA MET A 39 4.14 -18.54 -6.37
C MET A 39 2.87 -19.35 -6.61
N PHE A 40 2.98 -20.46 -7.34
CA PHE A 40 1.83 -21.31 -7.70
C PHE A 40 1.37 -22.27 -6.58
N SER A 41 1.91 -22.16 -5.37
CA SER A 41 1.54 -23.03 -4.25
C SER A 41 0.34 -22.49 -3.48
N GLY A 42 -0.67 -23.33 -3.24
CA GLY A 42 -1.87 -23.03 -2.46
C GLY A 42 -1.55 -22.79 -0.98
N GLY A 43 -0.99 -21.63 -0.66
CA GLY A 43 -0.51 -21.31 0.67
C GLY A 43 0.56 -20.23 0.73
N ALA A 44 1.23 -19.93 -0.37
CA ALA A 44 2.25 -18.88 -0.42
C ALA A 44 1.64 -17.51 -0.09
N ILE A 45 2.32 -16.79 0.80
CA ILE A 45 2.11 -15.35 0.96
C ILE A 45 2.99 -14.66 -0.06
N GLU A 46 2.38 -13.79 -0.81
CA GLU A 46 3.01 -12.92 -1.77
C GLU A 46 2.82 -11.48 -1.32
N PHE A 47 3.62 -10.56 -1.85
CA PHE A 47 3.47 -9.13 -1.57
C PHE A 47 3.54 -8.28 -2.83
N LEU A 48 2.91 -7.12 -2.78
CA LEU A 48 3.14 -6.01 -3.71
C LEU A 48 3.35 -4.73 -2.93
N GLU A 49 4.10 -3.80 -3.52
CA GLU A 49 4.27 -2.45 -3.01
C GLU A 49 3.71 -1.44 -4.01
N VAL A 50 3.01 -0.46 -3.47
CA VAL A 50 2.43 0.63 -4.25
C VAL A 50 2.91 1.96 -3.69
N ALA A 51 3.35 2.86 -4.57
CA ALA A 51 3.72 4.21 -4.18
C ALA A 51 2.48 4.97 -3.69
N ILE A 52 2.59 5.63 -2.56
CA ILE A 52 1.56 6.54 -2.09
C ILE A 52 1.63 7.80 -2.93
N PRO A 53 0.53 8.23 -3.56
CA PRO A 53 0.52 9.42 -4.41
C PRO A 53 0.57 10.68 -3.53
N THR A 54 1.78 11.13 -3.18
CA THR A 54 2.02 12.32 -2.34
C THR A 54 1.54 13.62 -3.00
N GLY A 55 1.45 13.67 -4.33
CA GLY A 55 0.88 14.78 -5.11
C GLY A 55 -0.53 14.55 -5.67
N GLY A 56 -1.14 13.37 -5.46
CA GLY A 56 -2.36 12.94 -6.17
C GLY A 56 -3.70 13.46 -5.62
N GLY A 57 -3.66 14.33 -4.61
CA GLY A 57 -4.85 14.84 -3.93
C GLY A 57 -5.59 13.78 -3.09
N VAL A 58 -6.45 14.25 -2.19
CA VAL A 58 -7.20 13.41 -1.22
C VAL A 58 -8.03 12.29 -1.89
N ALA A 59 -8.47 12.49 -3.13
CA ALA A 59 -9.26 11.52 -3.88
C ALA A 59 -8.47 10.24 -4.23
N ALA A 60 -7.22 10.38 -4.72
CA ALA A 60 -6.38 9.24 -5.08
C ALA A 60 -6.03 8.40 -3.84
N MET A 61 -5.77 9.07 -2.72
CA MET A 61 -5.49 8.40 -1.44
C MET A 61 -6.70 7.64 -0.90
N LYS A 62 -7.90 8.23 -0.99
CA LYS A 62 -9.16 7.56 -0.62
C LYS A 62 -9.42 6.33 -1.48
N MET A 63 -9.15 6.43 -2.79
CA MET A 63 -9.31 5.30 -3.70
C MET A 63 -8.34 4.17 -3.34
N LEU A 64 -7.06 4.48 -3.12
CA LEU A 64 -6.06 3.51 -2.69
C LEU A 64 -6.49 2.81 -1.39
N ALA A 65 -6.87 3.59 -0.37
CA ALA A 65 -7.28 3.05 0.92
C ALA A 65 -8.49 2.10 0.80
N ASN A 66 -9.50 2.48 0.02
CA ASN A 66 -10.69 1.65 -0.20
C ASN A 66 -10.36 0.33 -0.91
N ILE A 67 -9.50 0.36 -1.93
CA ILE A 67 -9.05 -0.84 -2.63
C ILE A 67 -8.37 -1.77 -1.62
N ILE A 68 -7.37 -1.28 -0.88
CA ILE A 68 -6.59 -2.10 0.07
C ILE A 68 -7.49 -2.75 1.11
N ILE A 69 -8.44 -2.00 1.67
CA ILE A 69 -9.35 -2.53 2.70
C ILE A 69 -10.31 -3.57 2.14
N ALA A 70 -10.76 -3.42 0.90
CA ALA A 70 -11.56 -4.44 0.26
C ALA A 70 -10.80 -5.78 0.19
N TYR A 71 -9.48 -5.77 -0.05
CA TYR A 71 -8.66 -6.99 -0.03
C TYR A 71 -8.33 -7.49 1.38
N ILE A 72 -8.13 -6.60 2.36
CA ILE A 72 -7.98 -6.99 3.77
C ILE A 72 -9.23 -7.76 4.24
N ASN A 73 -10.42 -7.25 3.90
CA ASN A 73 -11.68 -7.87 4.30
C ASN A 73 -11.96 -9.20 3.57
N LYS A 74 -11.42 -9.38 2.36
CA LYS A 74 -11.58 -10.61 1.55
C LYS A 74 -10.59 -11.71 1.95
N ASP A 75 -9.39 -11.36 2.37
CA ASP A 75 -8.32 -12.30 2.68
C ASP A 75 -7.85 -12.15 4.13
N ARG A 76 -8.20 -13.12 4.98
CA ARG A 76 -7.82 -13.12 6.40
C ARG A 76 -6.31 -13.15 6.65
N ARG A 77 -5.52 -13.47 5.63
CA ARG A 77 -4.04 -13.50 5.71
C ARG A 77 -3.42 -12.19 5.23
N ALA A 78 -4.24 -11.25 4.76
CA ALA A 78 -3.80 -9.95 4.31
C ALA A 78 -3.15 -9.16 5.45
N LYS A 79 -2.03 -8.52 5.13
CA LYS A 79 -1.32 -7.59 6.00
C LYS A 79 -0.89 -6.37 5.20
N CYS A 80 -0.89 -5.23 5.86
CA CYS A 80 -0.48 -3.97 5.28
C CYS A 80 0.64 -3.37 6.13
N ILE A 81 1.72 -2.95 5.49
CA ILE A 81 2.88 -2.33 6.12
C ILE A 81 3.20 -1.07 5.31
N LEU A 82 3.48 0.02 6.00
CA LEU A 82 3.97 1.22 5.38
C LEU A 82 5.49 1.18 5.38
N ILE A 83 6.10 1.53 4.26
CA ILE A 83 7.55 1.66 4.15
C ILE A 83 7.84 3.12 3.83
N LYS A 84 8.56 3.77 4.75
CA LYS A 84 9.04 5.14 4.57
C LYS A 84 10.56 5.12 4.68
N ASP A 85 11.25 5.56 3.62
CA ASP A 85 12.72 5.65 3.59
C ASP A 85 13.42 4.33 3.96
N GLY A 86 12.83 3.20 3.54
CA GLY A 86 13.34 1.84 3.84
C GLY A 86 13.00 1.33 5.24
N HIS A 87 12.31 2.12 6.07
CA HIS A 87 11.86 1.70 7.39
C HIS A 87 10.41 1.22 7.36
N GLU A 88 10.21 -0.02 7.84
CA GLU A 88 8.88 -0.59 8.02
C GLU A 88 8.18 0.04 9.24
N MET A 89 7.06 0.69 8.98
CA MET A 89 6.10 1.11 9.97
C MET A 89 4.90 0.18 9.89
N PRO A 90 4.73 -0.73 10.87
CA PRO A 90 3.57 -1.60 10.87
C PRO A 90 2.29 -0.76 10.93
N VAL A 91 1.38 -1.05 10.00
CA VAL A 91 0.08 -0.39 9.95
C VAL A 91 -0.94 -1.36 10.53
N GLU A 92 -1.23 -1.20 11.81
CA GLU A 92 -2.42 -1.82 12.40
C GLU A 92 -3.66 -1.01 11.97
N ALA A 93 -4.02 -1.04 10.69
CA ALA A 93 -5.25 -0.39 10.21
C ALA A 93 -6.26 -1.45 9.77
N PRO A 94 -7.28 -1.75 10.59
CA PRO A 94 -8.48 -2.46 10.14
C PRO A 94 -9.45 -1.58 9.33
N THR A 95 -9.33 -0.24 9.36
CA THR A 95 -10.34 0.67 8.75
C THR A 95 -9.77 1.73 7.80
N THR A 96 -10.65 2.29 6.94
CA THR A 96 -10.29 3.33 5.95
C THR A 96 -9.82 4.60 6.62
N GLN A 97 -10.40 4.93 7.77
CA GLN A 97 -10.05 6.13 8.52
C GLN A 97 -8.66 6.03 9.14
N GLU A 98 -8.27 4.87 9.67
CA GLU A 98 -6.93 4.67 10.23
C GLU A 98 -5.86 4.68 9.14
N LEU A 99 -6.15 4.03 8.00
CA LEU A 99 -5.24 4.04 6.86
C LEU A 99 -5.07 5.46 6.30
N MET A 100 -6.16 6.22 6.16
CA MET A 100 -6.08 7.63 5.76
C MET A 100 -5.34 8.50 6.78
N ALA A 101 -5.62 8.35 8.08
CA ALA A 101 -4.95 9.12 9.12
C ALA A 101 -3.43 8.83 9.18
N LEU A 102 -3.03 7.58 8.93
CA LEU A 102 -1.63 7.21 8.81
C LEU A 102 -0.99 7.88 7.58
N ILE A 103 -1.68 7.84 6.43
CA ILE A 103 -1.23 8.51 5.20
C ILE A 103 -1.07 10.03 5.42
N ASP A 104 -2.07 10.68 6.01
CA ASP A 104 -2.06 12.11 6.31
C ASP A 104 -0.94 12.49 7.30
N LYS A 105 -0.68 11.64 8.30
CA LYS A 105 0.43 11.83 9.25
C LYS A 105 1.79 11.80 8.55
N ILE A 106 1.96 10.93 7.55
CA ILE A 106 3.23 10.85 6.81
C ILE A 106 3.42 12.09 5.94
N GLN A 107 2.37 12.53 5.25
CA GLN A 107 2.43 13.73 4.41
C GLN A 107 2.71 14.99 5.23
N SER A 108 2.11 15.13 6.41
CA SER A 108 2.36 16.26 7.30
C SER A 108 3.77 16.25 7.88
N GLN A 109 4.34 15.09 8.19
CA GLN A 109 5.75 14.99 8.61
C GLN A 109 6.70 15.38 7.47
N ASP A 110 6.42 14.99 6.24
CA ASP A 110 7.25 15.35 5.07
C ASP A 110 7.26 16.87 4.80
N ASN A 111 6.15 17.56 5.12
CA ASN A 111 6.06 19.03 5.04
C ASN A 111 6.69 19.76 6.22
N SER A 112 7.07 19.06 7.30
CA SER A 112 7.67 19.66 8.51
C SER A 112 9.19 19.65 8.49
N ASP A 113 9.78 18.78 7.66
CA ASP A 113 11.23 18.60 7.50
C ASP A 113 11.81 19.39 6.29
N GLN A 114 10.99 20.28 5.68
CA GLN A 114 11.39 21.27 4.66
C GLN A 114 11.40 22.69 5.23
#